data_AF-A0A0F9MLX4-F1
#
_entry.id   AF-A0A0F9MLX4-F1
#
_cell.length_a   1.000
_cell.length_b   1.000
_cell.length_c   1.000
_cell.angle_alpha   90.00
_cell.angle_beta   90.00
_cell.angle_gamma   90.00
#
_symmetry.space_group_name_H-M   'P 1'
#
loop_
_entity.id
_entity.type
_entity.pdbx_description
1 polymer ?
#
loop_
_entity_poly.entity_id
_entity_poly.type
_entity_poly.pdbx_seq_one_letter_code
_entity_poly.pdbx_strand_id
1 'polypeptide(L)'
;MIVIFCDNIDDFIIFLEKRIMNEIFYEFKGIKNQVDLSSKIYVEIILHFLAKVSDTLILYETKQNLAKSKNSTNNDEIIQTLQKIFHGVDPSLKLVLGKIREIFLSYSS
;
A
#
# COMPACT_ATOMS: atom_id res chain seq x y z
N MET A 1 13.45 -6.77 12.61
CA MET A 1 12.71 -6.27 11.44
C MET A 1 13.02 -4.79 11.28
N ILE A 2 13.48 -4.38 10.11
CA ILE A 2 13.74 -2.97 9.77
C ILE A 2 12.54 -2.44 8.98
N VAL A 3 12.13 -1.19 9.19
CA VAL A 3 11.12 -0.53 8.36
C VAL A 3 11.82 0.50 7.49
N ILE A 4 11.58 0.44 6.18
CA ILE A 4 12.07 1.41 5.20
C ILE A 4 10.85 2.14 4.63
N PHE A 5 10.86 3.46 4.74
CA PHE A 5 9.83 4.31 4.15
C PHE A 5 10.27 4.75 2.76
N CYS A 6 9.50 4.42 1.73
CA CYS A 6 9.69 4.89 0.37
C CYS A 6 8.91 6.20 0.17
N ASP A 7 9.57 7.19 -0.43
CA ASP A 7 9.01 8.54 -0.62
C ASP A 7 7.79 8.55 -1.55
N ASN A 8 7.76 7.64 -2.54
CA ASN A 8 6.68 7.54 -3.52
C ASN A 8 6.46 6.08 -3.96
N ILE A 9 5.46 5.87 -4.83
CA ILE A 9 5.09 4.54 -5.32
C ILE A 9 6.12 3.95 -6.28
N ASP A 10 6.87 4.78 -7.02
CA ASP A 10 7.87 4.31 -7.97
C ASP A 10 9.07 3.69 -7.23
N ASP A 11 9.56 4.36 -6.18
CA ASP A 11 10.59 3.83 -5.29
C ASP A 11 10.11 2.54 -4.61
N PHE A 12 8.85 2.51 -4.19
CA PHE A 12 8.24 1.31 -3.60
C PHE A 12 8.21 0.13 -4.57
N ILE A 13 7.89 0.38 -5.85
CA ILE A 13 7.85 -0.64 -6.90
C ILE A 13 9.24 -1.21 -7.18
N ILE A 14 10.29 -0.39 -7.20
CA ILE A 14 11.67 -0.83 -7.42
C ILE A 14 12.06 -1.93 -6.42
N PHE A 15 11.62 -1.83 -5.16
CA PHE A 15 11.96 -2.81 -4.13
C PHE A 15 11.12 -4.10 -4.16
N LEU A 16 10.07 -4.19 -4.99
CA LEU A 16 9.21 -5.38 -5.07
C LEU A 16 9.95 -6.63 -5.55
N GLU A 17 11.10 -6.50 -6.20
CA GLU A 17 11.95 -7.64 -6.58
C GLU A 17 12.46 -8.42 -5.35
N LYS A 18 12.55 -7.76 -4.18
CA LYS A 18 13.09 -8.33 -2.93
C LYS A 18 12.02 -8.97 -2.06
N ARG A 19 10.77 -8.94 -2.52
CA ARG A 19 9.62 -9.42 -1.74
C ARG A 19 9.72 -10.91 -1.46
N ILE A 20 9.19 -11.34 -0.32
CA ILE A 20 9.09 -12.76 0.06
C ILE A 20 7.70 -13.35 -0.15
N MET A 21 6.73 -12.51 -0.53
CA MET A 21 5.33 -12.87 -0.72
C MET A 21 4.72 -12.01 -1.83
N ASN A 22 3.61 -12.44 -2.40
CA ASN A 22 2.95 -11.72 -3.50
C ASN A 22 1.90 -10.73 -3.01
N GLU A 23 1.63 -10.72 -1.70
CA GLU A 23 0.70 -9.84 -1.05
C GLU A 23 1.34 -8.47 -0.79
N ILE A 24 0.71 -7.43 -1.35
CA ILE A 24 0.93 -6.05 -0.96
C ILE A 24 -0.22 -5.67 -0.05
N PHE A 25 0.11 -5.37 1.19
CA PHE A 25 -0.88 -4.99 2.18
C PHE A 25 -1.20 -3.52 2.05
N TYR A 26 -2.42 -3.14 2.43
CA TYR A 26 -2.81 -1.75 2.46
C TYR A 26 -3.73 -1.39 3.62
N GLU A 27 -3.66 -0.13 4.05
CA GLU A 27 -4.58 0.46 5.02
C GLU A 27 -5.01 1.87 4.61
N PHE A 28 -6.26 2.23 4.90
CA PHE A 28 -6.74 3.60 4.72
C PHE A 28 -6.55 4.41 6.00
N LYS A 29 -5.79 5.51 5.92
CA LYS A 29 -5.59 6.45 7.03
C LYS A 29 -6.57 7.60 6.99
N GLY A 30 -7.85 7.26 7.22
CA GLY A 30 -8.93 8.21 7.33
C GLY A 30 -9.16 9.03 6.06
N ILE A 31 -10.34 9.63 5.98
CA ILE A 31 -10.62 10.61 4.94
C ILE A 31 -10.21 11.95 5.55
N LYS A 32 -9.10 12.53 5.10
CA LYS A 32 -8.88 13.97 5.33
C LYS A 32 -9.95 14.64 4.49
N ASN A 33 -11.03 15.08 5.13
CA ASN A 33 -12.07 15.91 4.53
C ASN A 33 -11.49 17.30 4.20
N GLN A 34 -10.44 17.36 3.39
CA GLN A 34 -10.19 18.53 2.57
C GLN A 34 -11.24 18.47 1.47
N VAL A 35 -12.41 19.03 1.81
CA VAL A 35 -13.42 19.38 0.82
C VAL A 35 -12.83 20.53 0.05
N ASP A 36 -12.05 20.20 -0.96
CA ASP A 36 -11.72 21.17 -1.99
C ASP A 36 -13.03 21.55 -2.70
N LEU A 37 -13.12 22.75 -3.28
CA LEU A 37 -14.30 23.14 -4.07
C LEU A 37 -14.49 22.25 -5.31
N SER A 38 -13.52 21.36 -5.59
CA SER A 38 -13.61 20.28 -6.55
C SER A 38 -14.35 19.07 -5.96
N SER A 39 -15.14 18.35 -6.76
CA SER A 39 -15.90 17.16 -6.37
C SER A 39 -15.04 15.93 -6.02
N LYS A 40 -13.82 16.12 -5.51
CA LYS A 40 -12.83 15.09 -5.19
C LYS A 40 -12.61 15.01 -3.69
N ILE A 41 -12.52 13.78 -3.19
CA ILE A 41 -12.13 13.47 -1.83
C ILE A 41 -10.73 12.87 -1.88
N TYR A 42 -9.83 13.34 -1.02
CA TYR A 42 -8.50 12.74 -0.88
C TYR A 42 -8.52 11.66 0.19
N VAL A 43 -7.98 10.50 -0.15
CA VAL A 43 -7.83 9.36 0.75
C VAL A 43 -6.35 9.07 0.87
N GLU A 44 -5.87 9.00 2.11
CA GLU A 44 -4.52 8.56 2.41
C GLU A 44 -4.54 7.03 2.51
N ILE A 45 -3.75 6.36 1.68
CA ILE A 45 -3.54 4.91 1.73
C ILE A 45 -2.07 4.63 2.04
N ILE A 46 -1.83 3.69 2.94
CA ILE A 46 -0.49 3.19 3.25
C ILE A 46 -0.38 1.82 2.63
N LEU A 47 0.71 1.59 1.92
CA LEU A 47 1.03 0.34 1.23
C LEU A 47 2.29 -0.23 1.83
N HIS A 48 2.34 -1.56 1.94
CA HIS A 48 3.47 -2.24 2.56
C HIS A 48 3.62 -3.68 2.10
N PHE A 49 4.88 -4.12 1.97
CA PHE A 49 5.21 -5.51 1.70
C PHE A 49 6.49 -5.89 2.45
N LEU A 50 6.69 -7.20 2.60
CA LEU A 50 7.88 -7.73 3.24
C LEU A 50 8.88 -8.21 2.22
N ALA A 51 10.13 -7.91 2.54
CA ALA A 51 11.30 -8.35 1.83
C ALA A 51 12.27 -9.05 2.80
N LYS A 52 13.15 -9.85 2.22
CA LYS A 52 14.29 -10.42 2.93
C LYS A 52 15.56 -9.99 2.19
N VAL A 53 16.41 -9.24 2.88
CA VAL A 53 17.72 -8.84 2.38
C VAL A 53 18.76 -9.49 3.27
N SER A 54 19.52 -10.42 2.69
CA SER A 54 20.37 -11.34 3.46
C SER A 54 19.53 -12.05 4.53
N ASP A 55 19.92 -12.04 5.80
CA ASP A 55 19.14 -12.64 6.90
C ASP A 55 18.22 -11.66 7.62
N THR A 56 18.02 -10.45 7.07
CA THR A 56 17.19 -9.42 7.68
C THR A 56 15.85 -9.30 6.98
N LEU A 57 14.77 -9.40 7.76
CA LEU A 57 13.43 -9.04 7.32
C LEU A 57 13.27 -7.52 7.31
N ILE A 58 12.83 -7.01 6.16
CA ILE A 58 12.61 -5.60 5.89
C ILE A 58 11.14 -5.42 5.52
N LEU A 59 10.51 -4.44 6.14
CA LEU A 59 9.18 -3.95 5.81
C LEU A 59 9.35 -2.67 4.98
N TYR A 60 8.99 -2.72 3.70
CA TYR A 60 8.89 -1.50 2.90
C TYR A 60 7.50 -0.91 3.04
N GLU A 61 7.42 0.39 3.28
CA GLU A 61 6.18 1.13 3.46
C GLU A 61 6.18 2.38 2.56
N THR A 62 5.07 2.69 1.91
CA THR A 62 4.87 4.00 1.27
C THR A 62 3.48 4.54 1.58
N LYS A 63 3.34 5.87 1.53
CA LYS A 63 2.07 6.57 1.74
C LYS A 63 1.67 7.27 0.46
N GLN A 64 0.45 7.04 0.02
CA GLN A 64 -0.09 7.62 -1.19
C GLN A 64 -1.34 8.43 -0.87
N ASN A 65 -1.42 9.65 -1.40
CA ASN A 65 -2.62 10.48 -1.34
C ASN A 65 -3.34 10.36 -2.68
N LEU A 66 -4.44 9.61 -2.70
CA LEU A 66 -5.19 9.33 -3.92
C LEU A 66 -6.54 10.04 -3.88
N ALA A 67 -6.88 10.69 -4.98
CA ALA A 67 -8.16 11.34 -5.14
C ALA A 67 -9.22 10.32 -5.61
N LYS A 68 -10.40 10.35 -4.98
CA LYS A 68 -11.59 9.64 -5.45
C LYS A 68 -12.74 10.60 -5.71
N SER A 69 -13.69 10.17 -6.52
CA SER A 69 -14.92 10.92 -6.73
C SER A 69 -15.73 11.01 -5.43
N LYS A 70 -16.32 12.18 -5.15
CA LYS A 70 -17.22 12.38 -3.99
C LYS A 70 -18.45 11.46 -4.04
N ASN A 71 -18.82 11.00 -5.24
CA ASN A 71 -19.96 10.10 -5.44
C ASN A 71 -19.57 8.61 -5.28
N SER A 72 -18.28 8.29 -5.15
CA SER A 72 -17.84 6.92 -4.87
C SER A 72 -17.99 6.65 -3.37
N THR A 73 -19.04 5.92 -3.03
CA THR A 73 -19.35 5.52 -1.64
C THR A 73 -18.25 4.62 -1.07
N ASN A 74 -17.60 3.81 -1.91
CA ASN A 74 -16.50 2.93 -1.54
C ASN A 74 -15.14 3.37 -2.09
N ASN A 75 -14.08 2.93 -1.44
CA ASN A 75 -12.70 3.10 -1.90
C ASN A 75 -12.30 2.12 -3.03
N ASP A 76 -13.28 1.43 -3.64
CA ASP A 76 -13.04 0.40 -4.65
C ASP A 76 -12.34 0.94 -5.90
N GLU A 77 -12.63 2.17 -6.32
CA GLU A 77 -11.94 2.83 -7.44
C GLU A 77 -10.43 2.97 -7.20
N ILE A 78 -10.05 3.30 -5.96
CA ILE A 78 -8.65 3.42 -5.53
C ILE A 78 -8.00 2.04 -5.57
N ILE A 79 -8.67 1.02 -5.01
CA ILE A 79 -8.15 -0.35 -4.96
C ILE A 79 -7.95 -0.90 -6.38
N GLN A 80 -8.93 -0.71 -7.28
CA GLN A 80 -8.84 -1.14 -8.67
C GLN A 80 -7.69 -0.44 -9.40
N THR A 81 -7.47 0.84 -9.14
CA THR A 81 -6.36 1.60 -9.74
C THR A 81 -5.01 1.05 -9.28
N LEU A 82 -4.84 0.85 -7.97
CA LEU A 82 -3.63 0.26 -7.43
C LEU A 82 -3.40 -1.18 -7.92
N GLN A 83 -4.47 -1.99 -8.00
CA GLN A 83 -4.37 -3.36 -8.49
C GLN A 83 -3.90 -3.39 -9.95
N LYS A 84 -4.36 -2.45 -10.79
CA LYS A 84 -3.87 -2.31 -12.17
C LYS A 84 -2.40 -1.94 -12.24
N ILE A 85 -1.95 -1.00 -11.39
CA ILE A 85 -0.54 -0.61 -11.32
C ILE A 85 0.32 -1.83 -10.97
N PHE A 86 -0.01 -2.55 -9.90
CA PHE A 86 0.76 -3.71 -9.47
C PHE A 86 0.70 -4.87 -10.46
N HIS A 87 -0.44 -5.10 -11.11
CA HIS A 87 -0.55 -6.11 -12.16
C HIS A 87 0.35 -5.77 -13.37
N GLY A 88 0.50 -4.49 -13.69
CA GLY A 88 1.43 -4.02 -14.72
C GLY A 88 2.90 -4.27 -14.39
N VAL A 89 3.25 -4.35 -13.11
CA VAL A 89 4.59 -4.72 -12.63
C VAL A 89 4.75 -6.24 -12.60
N ASP A 90 3.82 -6.94 -11.94
CA ASP A 90 3.81 -8.39 -11.81
C ASP A 90 2.36 -8.89 -11.59
N PRO A 91 1.80 -9.68 -12.53
CA PRO A 91 0.43 -10.20 -12.46
C PRO A 91 0.12 -11.06 -11.22
N SER A 92 1.14 -11.59 -10.54
CA SER A 92 0.95 -12.42 -9.35
C SER A 92 0.65 -11.59 -8.09
N LEU A 93 0.91 -10.27 -8.12
CA LEU A 93 0.73 -9.39 -6.97
C LEU A 93 -0.76 -9.20 -6.61
N LYS A 94 -1.05 -9.27 -5.31
CA LYS A 94 -2.40 -9.13 -4.77
C LYS A 94 -2.44 -8.05 -3.71
N LEU A 95 -3.43 -7.16 -3.82
CA LEU A 95 -3.72 -6.21 -2.75
C LEU A 95 -4.54 -6.87 -1.65
N VAL A 96 -4.06 -6.79 -0.41
CA VAL A 96 -4.71 -7.36 0.77
C VAL A 96 -4.96 -6.26 1.79
N LEU A 97 -6.21 -6.10 2.22
CA LEU A 97 -6.52 -5.15 3.29
C LEU A 97 -5.91 -5.66 4.60
N GLY A 98 -5.08 -4.84 5.26
CA GLY A 98 -4.54 -5.21 6.57
C GLY A 98 -3.29 -4.46 6.99
N LYS A 99 -2.98 -4.59 8.28
CA LYS A 99 -1.76 -4.08 8.89
C LYS A 99 -0.76 -5.22 9.06
N ILE A 100 0.15 -5.39 8.10
CA ILE A 100 1.27 -6.34 8.18
C ILE A 100 2.04 -6.26 9.51
N ARG A 101 2.10 -5.10 10.16
CA ARG A 101 2.72 -4.94 11.49
C ARG A 101 2.04 -5.83 12.54
N GLU A 102 0.72 -5.99 12.48
CA GLU A 102 -0.04 -6.88 13.37
C GLU A 102 0.18 -8.35 13.02
N ILE A 103 0.32 -8.67 11.72
CA ILE A 103 0.64 -10.02 11.23
C ILE A 103 2.06 -10.44 11.66
N PHE A 104 3.04 -9.53 11.64
CA PHE A 104 4.41 -9.87 12.02
C PHE A 104 4.61 -9.97 13.53
N LEU A 105 3.88 -9.18 14.31
CA LEU A 105 3.90 -9.29 15.77
C LEU A 105 3.31 -10.63 16.24
N SER A 106 2.29 -11.17 15.56
CA SER A 106 1.73 -12.48 15.91
C SER A 106 2.67 -13.66 15.57
N TYR A 107 3.47 -13.55 14.51
CA TYR A 107 4.47 -14.57 14.15
C TYR A 107 5.71 -14.60 15.06
N SER A 108 5.95 -13.53 15.83
CA SER A 108 7.11 -13.41 16.74
C SER A 108 6.76 -13.74 18.20
N SER A 109 5.57 -14.28 18.46
CA SER A 109 5.06 -14.68 19.79
C SER A 109 5.07 -16.19 19.97
#